data_AF-Q64683-F1
#
_entry.id   AF-Q64683-F1
#
_cell.length_a   1.000
_cell.length_b   1.000
_cell.length_c   1.000
_cell.angle_alpha   90.00
_cell.angle_beta   90.00
_cell.angle_gamma   90.00
#
_symmetry.space_group_name_H-M   'P 1'
#
loop_
_entity.id
_entity.type
_entity.pdbx_description
1 polymer ?
#
loop_
_entity_poly.entity_id
_entity_poly.type
_entity_poly.pdbx_seq_one_letter_code
_entity_poly.pdbx_strand_id
1 'polypeptide(L)'
;MAALVLEDGSVLQGRPFGAAVSTAGEVVFQTGMVGYPEALTDPSYKAQILVLTYPLIGNYGIPSDEEDEFGLSKWFESSEIHVAGLVVGECCPTPSHWSATCTLHEWLQQHGIPGLQGVDTRELTKKLREQGSLLGKLVQSGTEPSTLPFVDPNARPLAPEVSIKTPRVFNAGG
;
A
#
# COMPACT_ATOMS: atom_id res chain seq x y z
N MET A 1 13.35 -11.32 -7.73
CA MET A 1 11.94 -11.67 -7.96
C MET A 1 11.21 -11.54 -6.63
N ALA A 2 9.89 -11.46 -6.63
CA ALA A 2 9.11 -11.49 -5.39
C ALA A 2 7.77 -12.19 -5.67
N ALA A 3 7.08 -12.59 -4.62
CA ALA A 3 5.80 -13.27 -4.76
C ALA A 3 4.81 -12.84 -3.67
N LEU A 4 3.54 -12.76 -4.04
CA LEU A 4 2.41 -12.72 -3.12
C LEU A 4 1.97 -14.16 -2.86
N VAL A 5 2.09 -14.61 -1.63
CA VAL A 5 1.60 -15.92 -1.18
C VAL A 5 0.34 -15.70 -0.38
N LEU A 6 -0.75 -16.36 -0.77
CA LEU A 6 -2.04 -16.31 -0.08
C LEU A 6 -2.21 -17.52 0.84
N GLU A 7 -3.05 -17.39 1.86
CA GLU A 7 -3.32 -18.47 2.83
C GLU A 7 -3.94 -19.72 2.21
N ASP A 8 -4.64 -19.57 1.08
CA ASP A 8 -5.23 -20.67 0.33
C ASP A 8 -4.21 -21.46 -0.52
N GLY A 9 -2.93 -21.12 -0.42
CA GLY A 9 -1.81 -21.77 -1.10
C GLY A 9 -1.47 -21.17 -2.47
N SER A 10 -2.19 -20.16 -2.93
CA SER A 10 -1.88 -19.53 -4.22
C SER A 10 -0.67 -18.62 -4.14
N VAL A 11 0.13 -18.65 -5.21
CA VAL A 11 1.38 -17.90 -5.32
C VAL A 11 1.36 -17.09 -6.61
N LEU A 12 1.36 -15.77 -6.47
CA LEU A 12 1.43 -14.84 -7.60
C LEU A 12 2.84 -14.27 -7.66
N GLN A 13 3.58 -14.63 -8.70
CA GLN A 13 4.94 -14.13 -8.90
C GLN A 13 4.91 -12.77 -9.61
N GLY A 14 5.89 -11.93 -9.26
CA GLY A 14 6.03 -10.62 -9.86
C GLY A 14 7.45 -10.06 -9.71
N ARG A 15 7.59 -8.82 -10.17
CA ARG A 15 8.81 -8.03 -10.03
C ARG A 15 8.66 -7.14 -8.79
N PRO A 16 9.63 -7.12 -7.86
CA PRO A 16 9.56 -6.25 -6.70
C PRO A 16 9.74 -4.78 -7.10
N PHE A 17 9.13 -3.88 -6.33
CA PHE A 17 9.41 -2.45 -6.31
C PHE A 17 9.20 -1.92 -4.88
N GLY A 18 9.57 -0.67 -4.59
CA GLY A 18 9.57 -0.16 -3.22
C GLY A 18 10.66 -0.79 -2.35
N ALA A 19 10.41 -0.94 -1.06
CA ALA A 19 11.38 -1.47 -0.12
C ALA A 19 11.64 -2.97 -0.31
N ALA A 20 12.90 -3.37 -0.17
CA ALA A 20 13.34 -4.77 -0.25
C ALA A 20 13.09 -5.53 1.06
N VAL A 21 11.85 -5.50 1.55
CA VAL A 21 11.40 -6.18 2.77
C VAL A 21 10.23 -7.12 2.48
N SER A 22 10.05 -8.13 3.32
CA SER A 22 8.89 -9.02 3.27
C SER A 22 7.88 -8.59 4.32
N THR A 23 6.59 -8.71 4.01
CA THR A 23 5.49 -8.27 4.91
C THR A 23 4.31 -9.25 4.83
N ALA A 24 3.47 -9.25 5.86
CA ALA A 24 2.24 -10.03 5.91
C ALA A 24 1.08 -9.13 6.32
N GLY A 25 -0.12 -9.45 5.84
CA GLY A 25 -1.33 -8.70 6.16
C GLY A 25 -2.54 -9.26 5.44
N GLU A 26 -3.68 -8.62 5.66
CA GLU A 26 -4.92 -8.92 4.93
C GLU A 26 -4.83 -8.34 3.51
N VAL A 27 -5.11 -9.16 2.50
CA VAL A 27 -5.12 -8.74 1.10
C VAL A 27 -6.49 -8.21 0.74
N VAL A 28 -6.52 -6.94 0.34
CA VAL A 28 -7.74 -6.23 -0.07
C VAL A 28 -7.55 -5.63 -1.45
N PHE A 29 -8.66 -5.35 -2.16
CA PHE A 29 -8.58 -4.69 -3.46
C PHE A 29 -9.39 -3.39 -3.46
N GLN A 30 -8.97 -2.45 -4.30
CA GLN A 30 -9.64 -1.17 -4.49
C GLN A 30 -9.86 -0.89 -5.98
N THR A 31 -11.06 -0.42 -6.30
CA THR A 31 -11.53 -0.23 -7.68
C THR A 31 -11.37 1.19 -8.22
N GLY A 32 -10.74 2.08 -7.45
CA GLY A 32 -10.45 3.43 -7.92
C GLY A 32 -9.35 3.40 -8.97
N MET A 33 -9.47 4.29 -9.94
CA MET A 33 -8.53 4.41 -11.06
C MET A 33 -7.49 5.51 -10.84
N VAL A 34 -7.74 6.37 -9.87
CA VAL A 34 -6.93 7.55 -9.52
C VAL A 34 -6.86 7.66 -7.99
N GLY A 35 -6.00 8.55 -7.51
CA GLY A 35 -5.83 8.80 -6.08
C GLY A 35 -5.03 7.72 -5.34
N TYR A 36 -3.99 7.16 -5.96
CA TYR A 36 -3.16 6.15 -5.29
C TYR A 36 -2.32 6.73 -4.13
N PRO A 37 -1.80 7.98 -4.16
CA PRO A 37 -1.12 8.54 -2.99
C PRO A 37 -2.07 8.70 -1.79
N GLU A 38 -3.29 9.19 -2.04
CA GLU A 38 -4.36 9.36 -1.07
C GLU A 38 -4.79 8.00 -0.51
N ALA A 39 -5.00 7.00 -1.37
CA ALA A 39 -5.33 5.64 -0.95
C ALA A 39 -4.24 4.99 -0.10
N LEU A 40 -2.96 5.22 -0.42
CA LEU A 40 -1.84 4.66 0.35
C LEU A 40 -1.69 5.32 1.73
N THR A 41 -2.18 6.54 1.88
CA THR A 41 -2.16 7.34 3.12
C THR A 41 -3.49 7.31 3.87
N ASP A 42 -4.47 6.50 3.46
CA ASP A 42 -5.70 6.29 4.22
C ASP A 42 -5.45 5.35 5.41
N PRO A 43 -5.69 5.79 6.68
CA PRO A 43 -5.53 4.99 7.88
C PRO A 43 -6.32 3.67 7.89
N SER A 44 -7.38 3.58 7.11
CA SER A 44 -8.24 2.40 7.00
C SER A 44 -7.50 1.18 6.44
N TYR A 45 -6.42 1.39 5.68
CA TYR A 45 -5.60 0.31 5.13
C TYR A 45 -4.46 -0.15 6.05
N LYS A 46 -4.45 0.26 7.34
CA LYS A 46 -3.39 -0.14 8.26
C LYS A 46 -3.22 -1.66 8.30
N ALA A 47 -1.99 -2.11 8.05
CA ALA A 47 -1.61 -3.51 8.02
C ALA A 47 -2.26 -4.38 6.92
N GLN A 48 -2.83 -3.75 5.89
CA GLN A 48 -3.40 -4.43 4.72
C GLN A 48 -2.46 -4.37 3.51
N ILE A 49 -2.45 -5.42 2.70
CA ILE A 49 -1.78 -5.45 1.40
C ILE A 49 -2.80 -5.01 0.35
N LEU A 50 -2.58 -3.83 -0.21
CA LEU A 50 -3.53 -3.21 -1.14
C LEU A 50 -3.28 -3.67 -2.57
N VAL A 51 -4.32 -4.17 -3.24
CA VAL A 51 -4.33 -4.52 -4.66
C VAL A 51 -5.07 -3.43 -5.42
N LEU A 52 -4.37 -2.70 -6.29
CA LEU A 52 -5.01 -1.73 -7.16
C LEU A 52 -5.45 -2.42 -8.45
N THR A 53 -6.74 -2.28 -8.75
CA THR A 53 -7.32 -2.89 -9.96
C THR A 53 -6.95 -2.16 -11.24
N TYR A 54 -6.67 -0.86 -11.17
CA TYR A 54 -6.19 -0.11 -12.32
C TYR A 54 -4.76 -0.57 -12.67
N PRO A 55 -4.50 -0.96 -13.93
CA PRO A 55 -3.27 -1.68 -14.27
C PRO A 55 -2.02 -0.80 -14.27
N LEU A 56 -2.14 0.50 -14.53
CA LEU A 56 -1.00 1.42 -14.69
C LEU A 56 -0.91 2.37 -13.50
N ILE A 57 -0.05 2.06 -12.53
CA ILE A 57 0.05 2.82 -11.28
C ILE A 57 1.38 3.57 -11.23
N GLY A 58 1.39 4.76 -10.62
CA GLY A 58 2.58 5.61 -10.52
C GLY A 58 2.71 6.65 -11.64
N ASN A 59 1.73 6.79 -12.53
CA ASN A 59 1.83 7.64 -13.73
C ASN A 59 2.06 9.13 -13.42
N TYR A 60 1.55 9.62 -12.27
CA TYR A 60 1.71 11.02 -11.85
C TYR A 60 2.69 11.18 -10.68
N GLY A 61 3.50 10.16 -10.38
CA GLY A 61 4.50 10.20 -9.32
C GLY A 61 3.89 10.41 -7.94
N ILE A 62 4.67 11.00 -7.04
CA ILE A 62 4.26 11.38 -5.69
C ILE A 62 4.49 12.88 -5.51
N PRO A 63 3.53 13.64 -4.95
CA PRO A 63 3.68 15.06 -4.68
C PRO A 63 4.62 15.35 -3.49
N SER A 64 5.00 16.61 -3.32
CA SER A 64 5.74 17.09 -2.16
C SER A 64 4.95 16.88 -0.87
N ASP A 65 5.65 16.66 0.24
CA ASP A 65 5.05 16.66 1.58
C ASP A 65 4.93 18.11 2.09
N GLU A 66 3.97 18.83 1.51
CA GLU A 66 3.62 20.20 1.91
C GLU A 66 2.47 20.19 2.91
N GLU A 67 2.61 20.96 3.99
CA GLU A 67 1.52 21.23 4.92
C GLU A 67 0.73 22.49 4.51
N ASP A 68 -0.57 22.50 4.82
CA ASP A 68 -1.44 23.65 4.69
C ASP A 68 -1.33 24.62 5.90
N GLU A 69 -2.15 25.66 5.90
CA GLU A 69 -2.17 26.67 6.98
C GLU A 69 -2.59 26.12 8.36
N PHE A 70 -3.18 24.92 8.40
CA PHE A 70 -3.59 24.23 9.62
C PHE A 70 -2.59 23.14 10.05
N GLY A 71 -1.49 22.98 9.31
CA GLY A 71 -0.48 21.94 9.54
C GLY A 71 -1.00 20.53 9.22
N LEU A 72 -1.93 20.42 8.27
CA LEU A 72 -2.37 19.16 7.66
C LEU A 72 -1.66 18.97 6.33
N SER A 73 -1.43 17.72 5.91
CA SER A 73 -0.89 17.49 4.58
C SER A 73 -1.85 18.01 3.52
N LYS A 74 -1.30 18.76 2.57
CA LYS A 74 -2.05 19.33 1.44
C LYS A 74 -2.42 18.29 0.39
N TRP A 75 -1.67 17.18 0.33
CA TRP A 75 -1.74 16.20 -0.75
C TRP A 75 -2.05 14.78 -0.29
N PHE A 76 -1.94 14.50 1.01
CA PHE A 76 -2.11 13.18 1.59
C PHE A 76 -3.24 13.17 2.62
N GLU A 77 -3.88 12.02 2.81
CA GLU A 77 -5.01 11.85 3.75
C GLU A 77 -4.53 11.66 5.20
N SER A 78 -3.23 11.43 5.40
CA SER A 78 -2.61 11.30 6.72
C SER A 78 -1.10 11.60 6.67
N SER A 79 -0.43 11.48 7.82
CA SER A 79 1.00 11.73 7.98
C SER A 79 1.92 10.59 7.54
N GLU A 80 1.38 9.40 7.21
CA GLU A 80 2.21 8.25 6.83
C GLU A 80 1.53 7.33 5.81
N ILE A 81 2.32 6.46 5.18
CA ILE A 81 1.77 5.36 4.40
C ILE A 81 1.27 4.28 5.36
N HIS A 82 0.00 3.91 5.26
CA HIS A 82 -0.62 2.97 6.18
C HIS A 82 -0.65 1.52 5.68
N VAL A 83 -0.63 1.31 4.36
CA VAL A 83 -0.63 -0.04 3.78
C VAL A 83 0.61 -0.83 4.24
N ALA A 84 0.43 -2.13 4.47
CA ALA A 84 1.54 -3.04 4.71
C ALA A 84 2.37 -3.28 3.44
N GLY A 85 1.73 -3.22 2.27
CA GLY A 85 2.36 -3.42 0.98
C GLY A 85 1.41 -3.15 -0.18
N LEU A 86 1.95 -3.05 -1.39
CA LEU A 86 1.21 -2.67 -2.59
C LEU A 86 1.37 -3.70 -3.73
N VAL A 87 0.27 -4.06 -4.38
CA VAL A 87 0.24 -4.98 -5.53
C VAL A 87 -0.42 -4.29 -6.72
N VAL A 88 0.27 -4.26 -7.85
CA VAL A 88 -0.16 -3.57 -9.07
C VAL A 88 0.07 -4.41 -10.33
N GLY A 89 -0.62 -4.06 -11.42
CA GLY A 89 -0.34 -4.62 -12.74
C GLY A 89 1.03 -4.18 -13.24
N GLU A 90 1.26 -2.88 -13.33
CA GLU A 90 2.50 -2.26 -13.79
C GLU A 90 2.76 -0.97 -13.00
N CYS A 91 4.01 -0.78 -12.56
CA CYS A 91 4.46 0.46 -11.94
C CYS A 91 5.19 1.32 -12.97
N CYS A 92 4.72 2.55 -13.18
CA CYS A 92 5.35 3.52 -14.08
C CYS A 92 6.73 3.95 -13.54
N PRO A 93 7.83 3.76 -14.28
CA PRO A 93 9.16 4.19 -13.85
C PRO A 93 9.42 5.69 -14.10
N THR A 94 8.67 6.30 -15.02
CA THR A 94 8.89 7.68 -15.47
C THR A 94 7.58 8.48 -15.36
N PRO A 95 7.20 8.90 -14.15
CA PRO A 95 5.99 9.69 -13.95
C PRO A 95 6.06 11.04 -14.66
N SER A 96 4.91 11.57 -15.04
CA SER A 96 4.79 12.90 -15.66
C SER A 96 3.59 13.64 -15.10
N HIS A 97 3.82 14.46 -14.08
CA HIS A 97 2.83 15.36 -13.52
C HIS A 97 3.52 16.59 -12.91
N TRP A 98 2.87 17.75 -12.98
CA TRP A 98 3.47 19.03 -12.58
C TRP A 98 3.83 19.09 -11.09
N SER A 99 3.12 18.33 -10.25
CA SER A 99 3.38 18.25 -8.80
C SER A 99 4.32 17.10 -8.41
N ALA A 100 4.75 16.24 -9.35
CA ALA A 100 5.54 15.06 -9.02
C ALA A 100 6.96 15.44 -8.57
N THR A 101 7.35 15.01 -7.37
CA THR A 101 8.70 15.22 -6.82
C THR A 101 9.55 13.95 -6.83
N CYS A 102 8.93 12.77 -6.76
CA CYS A 102 9.62 11.49 -6.86
C CYS A 102 8.72 10.41 -7.50
N THR A 103 9.32 9.25 -7.79
CA THR A 103 8.59 8.08 -8.28
C THR A 103 7.91 7.34 -7.13
N LEU A 104 6.85 6.58 -7.45
CA LEU A 104 6.20 5.69 -6.49
C LEU A 104 7.18 4.66 -5.90
N HIS A 105 8.13 4.18 -6.70
CA HIS A 105 9.17 3.25 -6.26
C HIS A 105 10.03 3.86 -5.14
N GLU A 106 10.56 5.06 -5.36
CA GLU A 106 11.42 5.75 -4.40
C GLU A 106 10.66 6.07 -3.11
N TRP A 107 9.42 6.54 -3.22
CA TRP A 107 8.60 6.86 -2.07
C TRP A 107 8.31 5.65 -1.19
N LEU A 108 7.88 4.53 -1.78
CA LEU A 108 7.68 3.28 -1.02
C LEU A 108 8.99 2.76 -0.41
N GLN A 109 10.12 2.91 -1.11
CA GLN A 109 11.43 2.53 -0.59
C GLN A 109 11.82 3.36 0.65
N GLN A 110 11.58 4.67 0.63
CA GLN A 110 11.86 5.59 1.75
C GLN A 110 11.01 5.27 2.98
N HIS A 111 9.75 4.87 2.78
CA HIS A 111 8.83 4.52 3.88
C HIS A 111 8.90 3.05 4.29
N GLY A 112 9.80 2.25 3.71
CA GLY A 112 9.96 0.84 4.08
C GLY A 112 8.80 -0.06 3.63
N ILE A 113 8.04 0.35 2.61
CA ILE A 113 6.86 -0.37 2.13
C ILE A 113 7.21 -1.21 0.90
N PRO A 114 6.99 -2.54 0.91
CA PRO A 114 7.25 -3.39 -0.24
C PRO A 114 6.12 -3.34 -1.27
N GLY A 115 6.51 -3.43 -2.54
CA GLY A 115 5.61 -3.48 -3.69
C GLY A 115 5.86 -4.68 -4.59
N LEU A 116 4.81 -5.16 -5.25
CA LEU A 116 4.85 -6.22 -6.27
C LEU A 116 4.11 -5.78 -7.54
N GLN A 117 4.80 -5.82 -8.67
CA GLN A 117 4.24 -5.51 -9.98
C GLN A 117 4.33 -6.70 -10.94
N GLY A 118 3.59 -6.67 -12.04
CA GLY A 118 3.49 -7.75 -13.02
C GLY A 118 2.56 -8.88 -12.59
N VAL A 119 1.64 -8.60 -11.67
CA VAL A 119 0.63 -9.54 -11.19
C VAL A 119 -0.67 -9.35 -11.97
N ASP A 120 -1.37 -10.43 -12.28
CA ASP A 120 -2.76 -10.34 -12.77
C ASP A 120 -3.67 -9.90 -11.63
N THR A 121 -3.79 -8.57 -11.44
CA THR A 121 -4.64 -7.99 -10.40
C THR A 121 -6.11 -8.25 -10.65
N ARG A 122 -6.53 -8.56 -11.89
CA ARG A 122 -7.92 -8.89 -12.23
C ARG A 122 -8.27 -10.30 -11.74
N GLU A 123 -7.41 -11.27 -12.00
CA GLU A 123 -7.58 -12.63 -11.46
C GLU A 123 -7.59 -12.61 -9.92
N LEU A 124 -6.63 -11.91 -9.32
CA LEU A 124 -6.57 -11.74 -7.87
C LEU A 124 -7.84 -11.09 -7.30
N THR A 125 -8.35 -10.05 -7.95
CA THR A 125 -9.58 -9.36 -7.53
C THR A 125 -10.80 -10.28 -7.61
N LYS A 126 -10.94 -11.07 -8.69
CA LYS A 126 -12.04 -12.04 -8.80
C LYS A 126 -12.03 -13.02 -7.63
N LYS A 127 -10.83 -13.49 -7.29
CA LYS A 127 -10.62 -14.43 -6.19
C LYS A 127 -11.00 -13.85 -4.83
N LEU A 128 -10.50 -12.65 -4.51
CA LEU A 128 -10.85 -11.94 -3.27
C LEU A 128 -12.34 -11.63 -3.19
N ARG A 129 -13.00 -11.41 -4.33
CA ARG A 129 -14.45 -11.21 -4.35
C ARG A 129 -15.24 -12.49 -4.06
N GLU A 130 -14.74 -13.65 -4.49
CA GLU A 130 -15.41 -14.94 -4.30
C GLU A 130 -15.17 -15.54 -2.91
N GLN A 131 -13.96 -15.40 -2.38
CA GLN A 131 -13.54 -16.00 -1.11
C GLN A 131 -13.63 -15.04 0.09
N GLY A 132 -13.83 -13.74 -0.16
CA GLY A 132 -13.66 -12.70 0.85
C GLY A 132 -12.20 -12.22 0.93
N SER A 133 -11.89 -11.43 1.95
CA SER A 133 -10.50 -11.07 2.21
C SER A 133 -9.71 -12.30 2.62
N LEU A 134 -8.46 -12.36 2.14
CA LEU A 134 -7.53 -13.46 2.40
C LEU A 134 -6.31 -12.91 3.09
N LEU A 135 -5.72 -13.69 4.00
CA LEU A 135 -4.40 -13.38 4.51
C LEU A 135 -3.35 -13.64 3.41
N GLY A 136 -2.39 -12.73 3.31
CA GLY A 136 -1.33 -12.80 2.33
C GLY A 136 -0.01 -12.32 2.88
N LYS A 137 1.06 -12.67 2.17
CA LYS A 137 2.40 -12.17 2.45
C LYS A 137 3.15 -11.88 1.17
N LEU A 138 3.82 -10.74 1.14
CA LEU A 138 4.78 -10.40 0.10
C LEU A 138 6.14 -10.90 0.54
N VAL A 139 6.71 -11.81 -0.24
CA VAL A 139 7.99 -12.45 0.03
C VAL A 139 8.99 -12.02 -1.03
N GLN A 140 10.08 -11.38 -0.59
CA GLN A 140 11.22 -11.01 -1.43
C GLN A 140 12.11 -12.22 -1.72
N SER A 141 12.77 -12.23 -2.88
CA SER A 141 13.80 -13.23 -3.19
C SER A 141 14.84 -13.35 -2.07
N GLY A 142 15.10 -14.58 -1.62
CA GLY A 142 16.07 -14.88 -0.55
C GLY A 142 15.46 -14.92 0.85
N THR A 143 14.18 -14.56 1.01
CA THR A 143 13.42 -14.86 2.23
C THR A 143 12.68 -16.17 2.04
N GLU A 144 12.89 -17.14 2.92
CA GLU A 144 12.12 -18.37 2.92
C GLU A 144 10.67 -18.07 3.29
N PRO A 145 9.66 -18.41 2.47
CA PRO A 145 8.26 -18.11 2.80
C PRO A 145 7.82 -18.68 4.16
N SER A 146 8.43 -19.79 4.60
CA SER A 146 8.15 -20.44 5.88
C SER A 146 8.56 -19.62 7.10
N THR A 147 9.48 -18.65 6.96
CA THR A 147 9.94 -17.82 8.08
C THR A 147 9.00 -16.66 8.39
N LEU A 148 8.07 -16.35 7.48
CA LEU A 148 7.08 -15.30 7.66
C LEU A 148 5.68 -15.92 7.85
N PRO A 149 5.12 -15.92 9.07
CA PRO A 149 3.78 -16.44 9.31
C PRO A 149 2.73 -15.54 8.67
N PHE A 150 1.57 -16.12 8.36
CA PHE A 150 0.38 -15.31 8.10
C PHE A 150 -0.05 -14.63 9.40
N VAL A 151 -0.36 -13.34 9.32
CA VAL A 151 -0.78 -12.53 10.47
C VAL A 151 -2.10 -11.90 10.11
N ASP A 152 -3.13 -12.18 10.90
CA ASP A 152 -4.41 -11.48 10.81
C ASP A 152 -4.30 -10.14 11.55
N PRO A 153 -4.32 -8.99 10.83
CA PRO A 153 -4.28 -7.69 11.48
C PRO A 153 -5.55 -7.41 12.30
N ASN A 154 -6.68 -8.03 11.96
CA ASN A 154 -7.97 -7.82 12.64
C ASN A 154 -8.06 -8.53 14.00
N ALA A 155 -7.10 -9.41 14.31
CA ALA A 155 -6.99 -10.04 15.63
C ALA A 155 -6.52 -9.07 16.73
N ARG A 156 -6.08 -7.85 16.38
CA ARG A 156 -5.67 -6.81 17.32
C ARG A 156 -6.37 -5.48 17.02
N PRO A 157 -6.53 -4.59 18.02
CA PRO A 157 -7.21 -3.31 17.80
C PRO A 157 -6.33 -2.36 16.98
N LEU A 158 -6.70 -2.11 15.72
CA LEU A 158 -5.96 -1.22 14.80
C LEU A 158 -6.23 0.27 15.04
N ALA A 159 -7.44 0.64 15.48
CA ALA A 159 -7.80 2.05 15.68
C ALA A 159 -6.86 2.79 16.67
N PRO A 160 -6.44 2.19 17.80
CA PRO A 160 -5.41 2.78 18.65
C PRO A 160 -4.06 2.96 17.97
N GLU A 161 -3.69 2.16 16.96
CA GLU A 161 -2.40 2.29 16.26
C GLU A 161 -2.35 3.55 15.38
N VAL A 162 -3.48 3.94 14.79
CA VAL A 162 -3.59 5.11 13.90
C VAL A 162 -4.17 6.36 14.57
N SER A 163 -4.67 6.24 15.80
CA SER A 163 -5.24 7.37 16.54
C SER A 163 -4.16 8.30 17.12
N ILE A 164 -4.43 9.61 17.06
CA ILE A 164 -3.59 10.66 17.66
C ILE A 164 -3.43 10.43 19.17
N LYS A 165 -2.21 10.64 19.68
CA LYS A 165 -1.89 10.38 21.10
C LYS A 165 -2.20 11.56 22.01
N THR A 166 -2.27 12.75 21.43
CA THR A 166 -2.53 14.00 22.13
C THR A 166 -3.60 14.78 21.37
N PRO A 167 -4.59 15.39 22.05
CA PRO A 167 -5.58 16.24 21.40
C PRO A 167 -4.90 17.34 20.57
N ARG A 168 -5.38 17.55 19.35
CA ARG A 168 -4.95 18.60 18.45
C ARG A 168 -6.16 19.38 17.97
N VAL A 169 -6.07 20.70 17.99
CA VAL A 169 -7.13 21.60 17.50
C VAL A 169 -6.71 22.10 16.13
N PHE A 170 -7.59 21.93 15.15
CA PHE A 170 -7.43 22.47 13.81
C PHE A 170 -8.41 23.63 13.64
N ASN A 171 -8.00 24.67 12.91
CA ASN A 171 -8.78 25.89 12.70
C ASN A 171 -9.37 26.48 14.00
N ALA A 172 -8.49 26.87 14.94
CA ALA A 172 -8.92 27.42 16.24
C ALA A 172 -9.71 28.74 16.12
N GLY A 173 -9.63 29.42 14.97
CA GLY A 173 -10.26 30.72 14.71
C GLY A 173 -11.63 30.68 14.05
N GLY A 174 -11.99 29.57 13.38
CA GLY A 174 -13.20 29.46 12.56
C GLY A 174 -12.99 29.91 11.12
#